data_AF-A0A3S4YDS9-F1
#
_entry.id   AF-A0A3S4YDS9-F1
#
_cell.length_a   1.000
_cell.length_b   1.000
_cell.length_c   1.000
_cell.angle_alpha   90.00
_cell.angle_beta   90.00
_cell.angle_gamma   90.00
#
_symmetry.space_group_name_H-M   'P 1'
#
loop_
_entity.id
_entity.type
_entity.pdbx_description
1 polymer ?
#
loop_
_entity_poly.entity_id
_entity_poly.type
_entity_poly.pdbx_seq_one_letter_code
_entity_poly.pdbx_strand_id
1 'polypeptide(L)' 'MKLGNIFRGPKWPRDAAEFIATHFADKSVTEFFDEPRFERFLYLAKTETWVEAAREYRDVTGEDIQSSIIAAEVARRTFR' A
#
# COMPACT_ATOMS: atom_id res chain seq x y z
N MET A 1 14.57 -1.80 -32.44
CA MET A 1 13.55 -1.64 -31.38
C MET A 1 13.79 -2.72 -30.32
N LYS A 2 13.94 -2.37 -29.05
CA LYS A 2 14.28 -3.33 -27.98
C LYS A 2 13.04 -4.18 -27.64
N LEU A 3 13.14 -5.50 -27.83
CA LEU A 3 12.12 -6.52 -27.50
C LEU A 3 11.67 -6.52 -26.02
N GLY A 4 12.38 -5.81 -25.13
CA GLY A 4 12.08 -5.71 -23.70
C GLY A 4 10.79 -4.95 -23.33
N ASN A 5 10.12 -4.29 -24.28
CA ASN A 5 8.85 -3.59 -24.02
C ASN A 5 7.60 -4.46 -24.23
N ILE A 6 7.73 -5.67 -24.78
CA ILE A 6 6.59 -6.50 -25.18
C ILE A 6 6.12 -7.42 -24.03
N PHE A 7 7.00 -7.75 -23.09
CA PHE A 7 6.71 -8.62 -21.93
C PHE A 7 6.68 -7.86 -20.60
N ARG A 8 6.25 -6.60 -20.63
CA ARG A 8 6.01 -5.87 -19.38
C ARG A 8 4.75 -6.45 -18.74
N GLY A 9 4.90 -7.07 -17.56
CA GLY A 9 3.76 -7.51 -16.75
C GLY A 9 2.72 -6.39 -16.53
N PRO A 10 1.47 -6.74 -16.15
CA PRO A 10 0.40 -5.75 -16.04
C PRO A 10 0.79 -4.66 -15.02
N LYS A 11 0.45 -3.41 -15.31
CA LYS A 11 0.88 -2.23 -14.54
C LYS A 11 0.52 -2.36 -13.04
N TRP A 12 -0.73 -2.70 -12.74
CA TRP A 12 -1.24 -2.83 -11.38
C TRP A 12 -0.49 -3.87 -10.51
N PRO A 13 -0.27 -5.12 -10.95
CA PRO A 13 0.60 -6.08 -10.25
C PRO A 13 2.04 -5.61 -10.06
N ARG A 14 2.64 -4.91 -11.05
CA ARG A 14 4.00 -4.38 -10.91
C ARG A 14 4.06 -3.33 -9.81
N ASP A 15 3.15 -2.38 -9.84
CA ASP A 15 3.15 -1.27 -8.88
C ASP A 15 2.87 -1.78 -7.46
N ALA A 16 2.03 -2.80 -7.30
CA ALA A 16 1.86 -3.51 -6.04
C ALA A 16 3.16 -4.20 -5.58
N ALA A 17 3.86 -4.91 -6.48
CA ALA A 17 5.12 -5.55 -6.16
C ALA A 17 6.22 -4.54 -5.78
N GLU A 18 6.29 -3.40 -6.49
CA GLU A 18 7.21 -2.30 -6.18
C GLU A 18 6.90 -1.66 -4.81
N PHE A 19 5.61 -1.47 -4.49
CA PHE A 19 5.18 -1.02 -3.17
C PHE A 19 5.64 -1.98 -2.06
N ILE A 20 5.35 -3.28 -2.22
CA ILE A 20 5.77 -4.31 -1.24
C ILE A 20 7.29 -4.33 -1.07
N ALA A 21 8.03 -4.30 -2.18
CA ALA A 21 9.49 -4.33 -2.17
C ALA A 21 10.09 -3.06 -1.54
N THR A 22 9.41 -1.91 -1.61
CA THR A 22 9.90 -0.65 -1.04
C THR A 22 9.64 -0.57 0.46
N HIS A 23 8.44 -0.94 0.90
CA HIS A 23 7.98 -0.69 2.27
C HIS A 23 8.12 -1.88 3.21
N PHE A 24 8.19 -3.10 2.67
CA PHE A 24 8.21 -4.34 3.45
C PHE A 24 9.42 -5.23 3.14
N ALA A 25 10.49 -4.70 2.55
CA ALA A 25 11.71 -5.47 2.28
C ALA A 25 12.36 -5.99 3.56
N ASP A 26 12.48 -5.12 4.57
CA ASP A 26 13.21 -5.39 5.81
C ASP A 26 12.30 -5.58 7.02
N LYS A 27 10.98 -5.43 6.83
CA LYS A 27 9.98 -5.49 7.90
C LYS A 27 8.73 -6.22 7.41
N SER A 28 8.11 -7.00 8.29
CA SER A 28 6.77 -7.52 8.03
C SER A 28 5.75 -6.37 7.92
N VAL A 29 4.62 -6.65 7.26
CA VAL A 29 3.50 -5.71 7.16
C VAL A 29 3.02 -5.28 8.56
N THR A 30 3.00 -6.20 9.51
CA THR A 30 2.61 -5.93 10.90
C THR A 30 3.58 -4.96 11.58
N GLU A 31 4.89 -5.14 11.41
CA GLU A 31 5.90 -4.25 12.00
C GLU A 31 5.92 -2.87 11.35
N PHE A 32 5.66 -2.78 10.04
CA PHE A 32 5.60 -1.48 9.35
C PHE A 32 4.42 -0.63 9.84
N PHE A 33 3.26 -1.25 10.02
CA PHE A 33 2.05 -0.53 10.45
C PHE A 33 1.91 -0.38 11.98
N ASP A 34 2.87 -0.88 12.77
CA ASP A 34 2.87 -0.73 14.24
C ASP A 34 3.23 0.69 14.72
N GLU A 35 3.60 1.58 13.80
CA GLU A 35 3.90 2.97 14.16
C GLU A 35 2.62 3.75 14.55
N PRO A 36 2.64 4.59 15.61
CA PRO A 36 1.46 5.33 16.08
C PRO A 36 0.78 6.19 15.02
N ARG A 37 1.54 6.70 14.05
CA ARG A 37 0.99 7.49 12.92
C ARG A 37 -0.01 6.72 12.06
N PHE A 38 0.02 5.39 12.09
CA PHE A 38 -0.90 4.54 11.32
C PHE A 38 -2.14 4.10 12.11
N GLU A 39 -2.30 4.49 13.38
CA GLU A 39 -3.43 4.05 14.22
C GLU A 39 -4.78 4.38 13.58
N ARG A 40 -4.97 5.62 13.13
CA ARG A 40 -6.19 6.05 12.44
C ARG A 40 -6.36 5.37 11.09
N PHE A 41 -5.28 5.24 10.33
CA PHE A 41 -5.29 4.52 9.05
C PHE A 41 -5.74 3.06 9.23
N LEU A 42 -5.20 2.36 10.22
CA LEU A 42 -5.55 0.97 10.53
C LEU A 42 -7.00 0.83 11.00
N TYR A 43 -7.50 1.79 11.79
CA TYR A 43 -8.91 1.84 12.15
C TYR A 43 -9.78 1.92 10.88
N LEU A 44 -9.53 2.89 10.00
CA LEU A 44 -10.29 3.09 8.76
C LEU A 44 -10.20 1.88 7.83
N ALA A 45 -9.03 1.25 7.70
CA ALA A 45 -8.84 0.08 6.87
C ALA A 45 -9.66 -1.14 7.34
N LYS A 46 -9.94 -1.24 8.64
CA LYS A 46 -10.73 -2.33 9.25
C LYS A 46 -12.24 -2.09 9.17
N THR A 47 -12.67 -0.85 9.39
CA THR A 47 -14.09 -0.54 9.67
C THR A 47 -14.79 0.24 8.55
N GLU A 48 -14.04 0.96 7.71
CA GLU A 48 -14.57 1.92 6.73
C GLU A 48 -14.21 1.55 5.28
N THR A 49 -14.45 2.49 4.36
CA THR A 49 -14.15 2.29 2.94
C THR A 49 -12.64 2.37 2.68
N TRP A 50 -12.17 1.61 1.69
CA TRP A 50 -10.76 1.67 1.27
C TRP A 50 -10.33 3.07 0.80
N VAL A 51 -11.29 3.90 0.37
CA VAL A 51 -11.06 5.28 -0.09
C VAL A 51 -10.63 6.16 1.08
N GLU A 52 -11.29 6.06 2.23
CA GLU A 52 -10.96 6.84 3.44
C GLU A 52 -9.63 6.40 4.02
N ALA A 53 -9.38 5.09 4.08
CA ALA A 53 -8.08 4.56 4.49
C ALA A 53 -6.95 5.02 3.55
N ALA A 54 -7.15 4.99 2.24
CA ALA A 54 -6.14 5.46 1.28
C ALA A 54 -5.89 6.98 1.43
N ARG A 55 -6.93 7.78 1.71
CA ARG A 55 -6.76 9.20 1.97
C ARG A 55 -5.94 9.45 3.23
N GLU A 56 -6.25 8.78 4.33
CA GLU A 56 -5.50 8.92 5.59
C GLU A 56 -4.04 8.48 5.42
N TYR A 57 -3.77 7.36 4.74
CA TYR A 57 -2.40 6.91 4.48
C TYR A 57 -1.59 7.97 3.73
N ARG A 58 -2.21 8.56 2.69
CA ARG A 58 -1.60 9.65 1.92
C ARG A 58 -1.29 10.87 2.78
N ASP A 59 -2.22 11.28 3.62
CA ASP A 59 -2.07 12.46 4.48
C ASP A 59 -0.92 12.27 5.49
N VAL A 60 -0.72 11.04 5.99
CA VAL A 60 0.33 10.70 6.97
C VAL A 60 1.71 10.50 6.33
N THR A 61 1.78 9.95 5.11
CA THR A 61 3.04 9.54 4.47
C THR A 61 3.52 10.48 3.37
N GLY A 62 2.62 11.27 2.78
CA GLY A 62 2.88 12.08 1.58
C GLY A 62 2.96 11.27 0.28
N GLU A 63 2.64 9.97 0.31
CA GLU A 63 2.71 9.12 -0.89
C GLU A 63 1.67 9.45 -1.96
N ASP A 64 1.88 8.90 -3.15
CA ASP A 64 0.92 9.07 -4.24
C ASP A 64 -0.38 8.27 -4.00
N ILE A 65 -1.41 8.59 -4.78
CA ILE A 65 -2.74 7.97 -4.66
C ILE A 65 -2.69 6.46 -4.87
N GLN A 66 -1.84 5.98 -5.77
CA GLN A 66 -1.81 4.57 -6.13
C GLN A 66 -1.17 3.75 -5.01
N SER A 67 -0.03 4.21 -4.50
CA SER A 67 0.65 3.60 -3.35
C SER A 67 -0.27 3.58 -2.12
N SER A 68 -1.04 4.64 -1.91
CA SER A 68 -2.00 4.74 -0.80
C SER A 68 -3.17 3.75 -0.91
N ILE A 69 -3.66 3.50 -2.13
CA ILE A 69 -4.69 2.48 -2.37
C ILE A 69 -4.14 1.08 -2.11
N ILE A 70 -2.91 0.81 -2.53
CA ILE A 70 -2.24 -0.47 -2.29
C ILE A 70 -2.05 -0.68 -0.77
N ALA A 71 -1.58 0.34 -0.05
CA ALA A 71 -1.44 0.30 1.40
C ALA A 71 -2.77 -0.03 2.09
N ALA A 72 -3.86 0.64 1.71
CA ALA A 72 -5.20 0.42 2.26
C ALA A 72 -5.68 -1.03 2.04
N GLU A 73 -5.48 -1.59 0.84
CA GLU A 73 -5.87 -2.97 0.54
C GLU A 73 -5.00 -3.98 1.32
N VAL A 74 -3.70 -3.76 1.43
CA VAL A 74 -2.79 -4.61 2.22
C VAL A 74 -3.19 -4.61 3.69
N ALA A 75 -3.43 -3.45 4.28
CA ALA A 75 -3.84 -3.33 5.67
C ALA A 75 -5.20 -4.00 5.91
N ARG A 76 -6.18 -3.76 5.04
CA ARG A 76 -7.51 -4.38 5.11
C ARG A 76 -7.44 -5.91 5.07
N ARG A 77 -6.55 -6.50 4.28
CA ARG A 77 -6.38 -7.97 4.21
C ARG A 77 -5.61 -8.55 5.39
N THR A 78 -4.68 -7.79 5.95
CA THR A 78 -3.78 -8.27 7.00
C THR A 78 -4.42 -8.19 8.39
N PHE A 79 -5.19 -7.14 8.67
CA PHE A 79 -5.68 -6.85 10.02
C PHE A 79 -7.21 -6.98 10.17
N ARG A 80 -7.87 -7.71 9.26
CA ARG A 80 -9.32 -7.94 9.31
C ARG A 80 -9.75 -8.74 10.53
#